data_AF-A0A8X6J9T7-F1
#
_entry.id   AF-A0A8X6J9T7-F1
#
_cell.length_a   1.000
_cell.length_b   1.000
_cell.length_c   1.000
_cell.angle_alpha   90.00
_cell.angle_beta   90.00
_cell.angle_gamma   90.00
#
_symmetry.space_group_name_H-M   'P 1'
#
loop_
_entity.id
_entity.type
_entity.pdbx_description
1 polymer ?
#
loop_
_entity_poly.entity_id
_entity_poly.type
_entity_poly.pdbx_seq_one_letter_code
_entity_poly.pdbx_strand_id
1 'polypeptide(L)'
;MDGESEIQTSDVNANTENKSGYFYKKRGTDPLAATCRGKLQVQRAKLNQEINYQTMMRNGAEKLYRATTNKKLKETIALELSFVNSSLQLLKEQLADLNSSVQLYQNNSSISTMPMVPLGLKETKEIDFKEPFKDFILEHYSEDDSKFDSAIQQLNQIRQAIRTPSRDASGVKMLFHYYNLLYFIDKRFFASHRNLGLHFEWFDSLTGLPSMQKSIAFEKASVLFNIAALYTQIGAKQDRTKNDGLDAAVDSFLRGAGVFHFLKQNFSNPPSTDLSAEVLDMLTHLML
;
A
#
# COMPACT_ATOMS: atom_id res chain seq x y z
N MET A 1 -22.92 19.43 76.82
CA MET A 1 -22.63 20.31 75.67
C MET A 1 -21.32 19.84 75.07
N ASP A 2 -21.25 18.64 74.53
CA ASP A 2 -21.97 18.12 73.36
C ASP A 2 -21.70 18.98 72.12
N GLY A 3 -21.03 18.36 71.15
CA GLY A 3 -20.68 18.96 69.87
C GLY A 3 -19.59 18.18 69.15
N GLU A 4 -19.86 16.90 68.87
CA GLU A 4 -19.10 16.07 67.94
C GLU A 4 -19.10 16.70 66.52
N SER A 5 -17.96 16.67 65.83
CA SER A 5 -17.94 16.66 64.36
C SER A 5 -16.70 15.94 63.83
N GLU A 6 -16.94 14.66 63.55
CA GLU A 6 -16.56 13.89 62.37
C GLU A 6 -15.11 13.86 61.86
N ILE A 7 -14.61 12.62 61.90
CA ILE A 7 -13.47 12.04 61.23
C ILE A 7 -13.58 12.21 59.71
N GLN A 8 -12.52 12.70 59.07
CA GLN A 8 -12.24 12.38 57.68
C GLN A 8 -10.75 12.09 57.49
N THR A 9 -10.42 10.81 57.68
CA THR A 9 -9.26 10.16 57.08
C THR A 9 -9.48 10.15 55.57
N SER A 10 -8.74 10.96 54.82
CA SER A 10 -8.69 10.83 53.36
C SER A 10 -7.63 9.80 52.98
N ASP A 11 -8.15 8.67 52.51
CA ASP A 11 -7.42 7.51 52.05
C ASP A 11 -6.36 7.85 51.00
N VAL A 12 -5.16 7.34 51.26
CA VAL A 12 -4.07 7.18 50.29
C VAL A 12 -4.50 6.10 49.30
N ASN A 13 -5.22 6.49 48.24
CA ASN A 13 -5.48 5.59 47.12
C ASN A 13 -4.34 5.63 46.11
N ALA A 14 -3.41 4.70 46.31
CA ALA A 14 -2.54 4.16 45.29
C ALA A 14 -3.37 3.42 44.21
N ASN A 15 -2.79 3.32 43.01
CA ASN A 15 -3.27 2.58 41.83
C ASN A 15 -4.42 3.25 41.07
N THR A 16 -4.18 3.83 39.90
CA THR A 16 -3.89 3.00 38.72
C THR A 16 -3.20 3.85 37.65
N GLU A 17 -1.89 3.61 37.47
CA GLU A 17 -1.20 3.93 36.23
C GLU A 17 -1.91 3.20 35.10
N ASN A 18 -2.67 3.97 34.33
CA ASN A 18 -3.26 3.50 33.09
C ASN A 18 -2.11 3.31 32.09
N LYS A 19 -1.49 2.12 32.12
CA LYS A 19 -0.58 1.61 31.08
C LYS A 19 -1.38 1.40 29.79
N SER A 20 -1.86 2.50 29.21
CA SER A 20 -2.32 2.52 27.83
C SER A 20 -1.11 2.21 26.96
N GLY A 21 -1.07 0.98 26.43
CA GLY A 21 0.01 0.53 25.58
C GLY A 21 0.22 1.48 24.40
N TYR A 22 1.47 1.58 23.94
CA TYR A 22 1.95 2.37 22.81
C TYR A 22 1.22 2.14 21.45
N PHE A 23 0.14 1.37 21.45
CA PHE A 23 -0.64 0.97 20.28
C PHE A 23 -1.98 1.69 20.29
N TYR A 24 -1.95 2.98 19.93
CA TYR A 24 -3.17 3.65 19.48
C TYR A 24 -3.76 2.83 18.33
N LYS A 25 -5.04 2.48 18.47
CA LYS A 25 -5.89 1.77 17.51
C LYS A 25 -6.02 2.59 16.22
N LYS A 26 -4.96 2.69 15.43
CA LYS A 26 -4.94 3.39 14.15
C LYS A 26 -5.70 2.55 13.14
N ARG A 27 -7.01 2.76 13.06
CA ARG A 27 -7.83 2.23 11.97
C ARG A 27 -7.45 2.94 10.68
N GLY A 28 -7.34 2.19 9.57
CA GLY A 28 -7.32 2.75 8.23
C GLY A 28 -8.56 3.60 7.97
N THR A 29 -8.61 4.30 6.83
CA THR A 29 -9.85 4.96 6.42
C THR A 29 -10.96 3.92 6.26
N ASP A 30 -12.13 4.23 6.81
CA ASP A 30 -13.33 3.39 6.66
C ASP A 30 -13.63 3.21 5.17
N PRO A 31 -13.61 1.98 4.63
CA PRO A 31 -13.94 1.71 3.23
C PRO A 31 -15.35 2.20 2.85
N LEU A 32 -16.25 2.36 3.82
CA LEU A 32 -17.61 2.85 3.63
C LEU A 32 -17.72 4.38 3.64
N ALA A 33 -16.66 5.11 4.02
CA ALA A 33 -16.68 6.57 4.06
C ALA A 33 -16.84 7.23 2.67
N ALA A 34 -16.81 6.45 1.58
CA ALA A 34 -17.19 6.85 0.22
C ALA A 34 -16.62 8.19 -0.27
N THR A 35 -15.46 8.60 0.24
CA THR A 35 -14.77 9.83 -0.19
C THR A 35 -14.48 9.76 -1.69
N CYS A 36 -14.43 10.89 -2.39
CA CYS A 36 -14.16 10.90 -3.84
C CYS A 36 -12.85 10.16 -4.18
N ARG A 37 -11.83 10.29 -3.31
CA ARG A 37 -10.53 9.60 -3.43
C ARG A 37 -10.65 8.10 -3.15
N GLY A 38 -11.44 7.71 -2.17
CA GLY A 38 -11.75 6.30 -1.90
C GLY A 38 -12.50 5.64 -3.06
N LYS A 39 -13.46 6.35 -3.66
CA LYS A 39 -14.18 5.88 -4.86
C LYS A 39 -13.22 5.66 -6.04
N LEU A 40 -12.31 6.60 -6.28
CA LEU A 40 -11.29 6.47 -7.32
C LEU A 40 -10.39 5.24 -7.07
N GLN A 41 -9.93 5.04 -5.82
CA GLN A 41 -9.15 3.86 -5.47
C GLN A 41 -9.93 2.56 -5.69
N VAL A 42 -11.21 2.50 -5.31
CA VAL A 42 -12.05 1.31 -5.54
C VAL A 42 -12.26 1.05 -7.04
N GLN A 43 -12.50 2.09 -7.83
CA GLN A 43 -12.67 1.97 -9.27
C GLN A 43 -11.38 1.47 -9.94
N ARG A 44 -10.24 1.99 -9.50
CA ARG A 44 -8.92 1.56 -9.95
C ARG A 44 -8.64 0.10 -9.60
N ALA A 45 -8.97 -0.33 -8.38
CA ALA A 45 -8.82 -1.73 -7.98
C ALA A 45 -9.65 -2.70 -8.83
N LYS A 46 -10.88 -2.31 -9.18
CA LYS A 46 -11.70 -3.11 -10.11
C LYS A 46 -11.06 -3.20 -11.49
N LEU A 47 -10.55 -2.08 -11.99
CA LEU A 47 -9.91 -2.03 -13.29
C LEU A 47 -8.62 -2.86 -13.33
N ASN A 48 -7.80 -2.82 -12.28
CA ASN A 48 -6.61 -3.66 -12.12
C ASN A 48 -6.96 -5.15 -12.16
N GLN A 49 -8.06 -5.56 -11.52
CA GLN A 49 -8.54 -6.94 -11.56
C GLN A 49 -8.94 -7.36 -12.98
N GLU A 50 -9.66 -6.51 -13.71
CA GLU A 50 -10.09 -6.80 -15.08
C GLU A 50 -8.89 -6.83 -16.04
N ILE A 51 -7.95 -5.89 -15.92
CA ILE A 51 -6.68 -5.88 -16.69
C ILE A 51 -5.91 -7.17 -16.46
N ASN A 52 -5.82 -7.63 -15.21
CA ASN A 52 -5.16 -8.88 -14.88
C ASN A 52 -5.87 -10.08 -15.52
N TYR A 53 -7.20 -10.15 -15.43
CA TYR A 53 -7.99 -11.20 -16.06
C TYR A 53 -7.77 -11.25 -17.57
N GLN A 54 -7.89 -10.12 -18.27
CA GLN A 54 -7.66 -10.03 -19.71
C GLN A 54 -6.21 -10.38 -20.09
N THR A 55 -5.23 -9.97 -19.27
CA THR A 55 -3.82 -10.34 -19.47
C THR A 55 -3.60 -11.84 -19.35
N MET A 56 -4.23 -12.50 -18.37
CA MET A 56 -4.17 -13.95 -18.21
C MET A 56 -4.83 -14.67 -19.40
N MET A 57 -6.01 -14.21 -19.83
CA MET A 57 -6.71 -14.77 -21.00
C MET A 57 -5.87 -14.64 -22.27
N ARG A 58 -5.28 -13.46 -22.52
CA ARG A 58 -4.36 -13.23 -23.64
C ARG A 58 -3.18 -14.19 -23.59
N ASN A 59 -2.52 -14.31 -22.45
CA ASN A 59 -1.36 -15.19 -22.29
C ASN A 59 -1.73 -16.67 -22.50
N GLY A 60 -2.91 -17.10 -22.05
CA GLY A 60 -3.45 -18.44 -22.30
C GLY A 60 -3.73 -18.68 -23.78
N ALA A 61 -4.41 -17.74 -24.44
CA ALA A 61 -4.70 -17.77 -25.87
C ALA A 61 -3.42 -17.79 -26.72
N GLU A 62 -2.40 -16.99 -26.38
CA GLU A 62 -1.10 -17.01 -27.07
C GLU A 62 -0.40 -18.37 -26.95
N LYS A 63 -0.39 -18.95 -25.75
CA LYS A 63 0.19 -20.29 -25.54
C LYS A 63 -0.54 -21.34 -26.37
N LEU A 64 -1.87 -21.30 -26.38
CA LEU A 64 -2.69 -22.21 -27.17
C LEU A 64 -2.47 -22.03 -28.68
N TYR A 65 -2.38 -20.77 -29.15
CA TYR A 65 -2.07 -20.44 -30.54
C TYR A 65 -0.73 -21.03 -30.99
N ARG A 66 0.29 -20.94 -30.13
CA ARG A 66 1.62 -21.50 -30.39
C ARG A 66 1.64 -23.02 -30.37
N ALA A 67 0.85 -23.66 -29.49
CA ALA A 67 0.79 -25.11 -29.36
C ALA A 67 -0.08 -25.80 -30.43
N THR A 68 -1.04 -25.09 -31.02
CA THR A 68 -2.01 -25.65 -31.95
C THR A 68 -1.45 -25.81 -33.37
N THR A 69 -1.60 -27.02 -33.94
CA THR A 69 -1.24 -27.34 -35.34
C THR A 69 -2.44 -27.29 -36.29
N ASN A 70 -3.67 -27.36 -35.78
CA ASN A 70 -4.89 -27.29 -36.58
C ASN A 70 -5.14 -25.86 -37.09
N LYS A 71 -5.14 -25.70 -38.42
CA LYS A 71 -5.27 -24.40 -39.08
C LYS A 71 -6.58 -23.66 -38.76
N LYS A 72 -7.72 -24.35 -38.76
CA LYS A 72 -9.04 -23.72 -38.47
C LYS A 72 -9.09 -23.21 -37.03
N LEU A 73 -8.65 -24.04 -36.09
CA LEU A 73 -8.58 -23.64 -34.68
C LEU A 73 -7.61 -22.48 -34.47
N LYS A 74 -6.48 -22.48 -35.19
CA LYS A 74 -5.50 -21.39 -35.14
C LYS A 74 -6.07 -20.06 -35.62
N GLU A 75 -6.88 -20.06 -36.68
CA GLU A 75 -7.61 -18.87 -37.16
C GLU A 75 -8.63 -18.37 -36.13
N THR A 76 -9.39 -19.27 -35.50
CA THR A 76 -10.31 -18.91 -34.41
C THR A 76 -9.58 -18.29 -33.22
N ILE A 77 -8.47 -18.90 -32.76
CA ILE A 77 -7.68 -18.35 -31.65
C ILE A 77 -7.09 -16.99 -32.02
N ALA A 78 -6.67 -16.77 -33.26
CA ALA A 78 -6.17 -15.47 -33.70
C ALA A 78 -7.25 -14.38 -33.60
N LEU A 79 -8.49 -14.70 -33.98
CA LEU A 79 -9.62 -13.76 -33.85
C LEU A 79 -9.89 -13.44 -32.37
N GLU A 80 -9.97 -14.45 -31.51
CA GLU A 80 -10.15 -14.26 -30.06
C GLU A 80 -9.00 -13.45 -29.45
N LEU A 81 -7.76 -13.72 -29.85
CA LEU A 81 -6.61 -12.95 -29.39
C LEU A 81 -6.71 -11.47 -29.79
N SER A 82 -7.24 -11.17 -30.97
CA SER A 82 -7.45 -9.78 -31.39
C SER A 82 -8.54 -9.09 -30.56
N PHE A 83 -9.63 -9.80 -30.20
CA PHE A 83 -10.68 -9.29 -29.32
C PHE A 83 -10.15 -9.02 -27.89
N VAL A 84 -9.39 -9.96 -27.32
CA VAL A 84 -8.79 -9.79 -25.99
C VAL A 84 -7.78 -8.64 -25.98
N ASN A 85 -6.98 -8.48 -27.04
CA ASN A 85 -6.05 -7.35 -27.16
C ASN A 85 -6.77 -6.00 -27.22
N SER A 86 -7.87 -5.91 -27.98
CA SER A 86 -8.71 -4.71 -28.04
C SER A 86 -9.32 -4.37 -26.68
N SER A 87 -9.85 -5.38 -25.98
CA SER A 87 -10.41 -5.22 -24.63
C SER A 87 -9.36 -4.77 -23.62
N LEU A 88 -8.17 -5.37 -23.66
CA LEU A 88 -7.05 -4.99 -22.80
C LEU A 88 -6.57 -3.55 -23.07
N GLN A 89 -6.56 -3.12 -24.33
CA GLN A 89 -6.22 -1.75 -24.71
C GLN A 89 -7.22 -0.74 -24.12
N LEU A 90 -8.52 -1.00 -24.25
CA LEU A 90 -9.57 -0.15 -23.68
C LEU A 90 -9.43 -0.01 -22.16
N LEU A 91 -9.17 -1.12 -21.46
CA LEU A 91 -8.99 -1.08 -20.00
C LEU A 91 -7.76 -0.28 -19.58
N LYS A 92 -6.66 -0.34 -20.36
CA LYS A 92 -5.47 0.46 -20.10
C LYS A 92 -5.71 1.94 -20.33
N GLU A 93 -6.51 2.30 -21.34
CA GLU A 93 -6.92 3.68 -21.59
C GLU A 93 -7.79 4.21 -20.45
N GLN A 94 -8.77 3.43 -20.00
CA GLN A 94 -9.57 3.78 -18.81
C GLN A 94 -8.70 3.98 -17.55
N LEU A 95 -7.62 3.20 -17.40
CA LEU A 95 -6.71 3.34 -16.27
C LEU A 95 -5.90 4.63 -16.39
N ALA A 96 -5.45 4.97 -17.61
CA ALA A 96 -4.75 6.21 -17.89
C ALA A 96 -5.63 7.43 -17.61
N ASP A 97 -6.92 7.38 -17.97
CA ASP A 97 -7.90 8.44 -17.68
C ASP A 97 -8.14 8.62 -16.17
N LEU A 98 -8.18 7.52 -15.42
CA LEU A 98 -8.27 7.59 -13.96
C LEU A 98 -7.00 8.17 -13.34
N ASN A 99 -5.83 7.79 -13.85
CA ASN A 99 -4.56 8.31 -13.37
C ASN A 99 -4.36 9.81 -13.73
N SER A 100 -4.97 10.29 -14.82
CA SER A 100 -4.93 11.70 -15.23
C SER A 100 -5.89 12.61 -14.44
N SER A 101 -6.75 12.03 -13.60
CA SER A 101 -7.72 12.76 -12.75
C SER A 101 -7.04 13.47 -11.56
N VAL A 102 -6.18 14.45 -11.86
CA VAL A 102 -5.37 15.18 -10.87
C VAL A 102 -6.18 16.13 -9.98
N GLN A 103 -7.34 16.60 -10.46
CA GLN A 103 -8.14 17.62 -9.77
C GLN A 103 -8.62 17.20 -8.38
N LEU A 104 -8.88 15.91 -8.17
CA LEU A 104 -9.35 15.37 -6.89
C LEU A 104 -8.33 15.51 -5.75
N TYR A 105 -7.07 15.75 -6.09
CA TYR A 105 -5.99 15.91 -5.13
C TYR A 105 -5.61 17.37 -4.91
N GLN A 106 -6.03 18.28 -5.78
CA GLN A 106 -5.67 19.70 -5.69
C GLN A 106 -6.43 20.41 -4.56
N ASN A 107 -5.94 21.57 -4.17
CA ASN A 107 -6.69 22.50 -3.34
C ASN A 107 -7.77 23.23 -4.16
N ASN A 108 -8.88 23.61 -3.53
CA ASN A 108 -9.97 24.37 -4.15
C ASN A 108 -9.78 25.89 -4.01
N SER A 109 -8.55 26.39 -4.01
CA SER A 109 -8.27 27.83 -3.90
C SER A 109 -8.87 28.58 -5.09
N SER A 110 -9.41 29.79 -4.84
CA SER A 110 -10.04 30.64 -5.86
C SER A 110 -9.07 31.17 -6.92
N ILE A 111 -7.77 31.14 -6.62
CA ILE A 111 -6.70 31.58 -7.50
C ILE A 111 -6.21 30.36 -8.30
N SER A 112 -6.20 30.49 -9.63
CA SER A 112 -5.67 29.47 -10.53
C SER A 112 -4.19 29.26 -10.26
N THR A 113 -3.83 28.06 -9.78
CA THR A 113 -2.44 27.62 -9.60
C THR A 113 -2.19 26.41 -10.48
N MET A 114 -0.96 26.22 -10.96
CA MET A 114 -0.64 25.04 -11.77
C MET A 114 -0.89 23.76 -10.95
N PRO A 115 -1.64 22.77 -11.48
CA PRO A 115 -1.89 21.53 -10.75
C PRO A 115 -0.59 20.76 -10.57
N MET A 116 -0.39 20.17 -9.38
CA MET A 116 0.72 19.21 -9.19
C MET A 116 0.29 17.81 -9.60
N VAL A 117 1.26 16.95 -9.91
CA VAL A 117 1.03 15.55 -10.27
C VAL A 117 1.04 14.66 -9.01
N PRO A 118 -0.12 14.22 -8.50
CA PRO A 118 -0.19 13.20 -7.47
C PRO A 118 0.04 11.81 -8.08
N LEU A 119 0.68 10.93 -7.32
CA LEU A 119 0.82 9.53 -7.68
C LEU A 119 -0.27 8.69 -7.01
N GLY A 120 -0.83 7.75 -7.75
CA GLY A 120 -1.71 6.73 -7.19
C GLY A 120 -0.94 5.76 -6.29
N LEU A 121 -1.56 5.29 -5.21
CA LEU A 121 -0.95 4.23 -4.40
C LEU A 121 -0.94 2.91 -5.18
N LYS A 122 0.06 2.07 -4.92
CA LYS A 122 0.01 0.64 -5.19
C LYS A 122 -1.07 -0.01 -4.34
N GLU A 123 -1.70 -1.03 -4.90
CA GLU A 123 -2.72 -1.82 -4.23
C GLU A 123 -2.17 -3.21 -3.92
N THR A 124 -2.64 -3.83 -2.84
CA THR A 124 -2.23 -5.19 -2.45
C THR A 124 -3.44 -6.04 -2.09
N LYS A 125 -3.30 -7.34 -2.29
CA LYS A 125 -4.24 -8.33 -1.76
C LYS A 125 -4.01 -8.57 -0.27
N GLU A 126 -5.04 -9.14 0.35
CA GLU A 126 -5.01 -9.59 1.74
C GLU A 126 -4.02 -10.75 1.90
N ILE A 127 -3.33 -10.76 3.03
CA ILE A 127 -2.40 -11.82 3.40
C ILE A 127 -2.64 -12.10 4.87
N ASP A 128 -2.75 -13.37 5.21
CA ASP A 128 -2.81 -13.82 6.59
C ASP A 128 -1.44 -14.36 7.02
N PHE A 129 -0.84 -13.72 8.04
CA PHE A 129 0.41 -14.18 8.63
C PHE A 129 0.23 -15.30 9.65
N LYS A 130 -1.01 -15.65 10.03
CA LYS A 130 -1.30 -16.48 11.20
C LYS A 130 -0.72 -17.87 11.11
N GLU A 131 -1.20 -18.68 10.17
CA GLU A 131 -0.72 -20.06 10.04
C GLU A 131 0.79 -20.12 9.75
N PRO A 132 1.36 -19.35 8.79
CA PRO A 132 2.79 -19.38 8.52
C PRO A 132 3.68 -19.02 9.70
N PHE A 133 3.24 -18.07 10.55
CA PHE A 133 4.04 -17.66 11.71
C PHE A 133 3.88 -18.64 12.87
N LYS A 134 2.68 -19.18 13.10
CA LYS A 134 2.45 -20.22 14.11
C LYS A 134 3.28 -21.46 13.84
N ASP A 135 3.21 -21.96 12.59
CA ASP A 135 4.00 -23.12 12.14
C ASP A 135 5.51 -22.84 12.32
N PHE A 136 5.95 -21.63 11.98
CA PHE A 136 7.35 -21.24 12.16
C PHE A 136 7.76 -21.21 13.64
N ILE A 137 6.91 -20.65 14.52
CA ILE A 137 7.19 -20.54 15.96
C ILE A 137 7.31 -21.92 16.58
N LEU A 138 6.36 -22.81 16.28
CA LEU A 138 6.35 -24.17 16.78
C LEU A 138 7.57 -24.96 16.28
N GLU A 139 7.86 -24.90 14.98
CA GLU A 139 8.95 -25.71 14.38
C GLU A 139 10.35 -25.14 14.68
N HIS A 140 10.54 -23.81 14.65
CA HIS A 140 11.87 -23.21 14.82
C HIS A 140 12.24 -22.96 16.26
N TYR A 141 11.32 -22.37 17.02
CA TYR A 141 11.58 -21.94 18.40
C TYR A 141 11.13 -22.99 19.41
N SER A 142 10.39 -24.02 18.98
CA SER A 142 9.79 -25.02 19.88
C SER A 142 8.95 -24.35 20.99
N GLU A 143 8.32 -23.23 20.65
CA GLU A 143 7.48 -22.46 21.56
C GLU A 143 6.00 -22.69 21.26
N ASP A 144 5.17 -22.58 22.30
CA ASP A 144 3.72 -22.57 22.19
C ASP A 144 3.25 -21.33 21.41
N ASP A 145 2.71 -21.58 20.22
CA ASP A 145 2.29 -20.59 19.24
C ASP A 145 1.08 -19.76 19.71
N SER A 146 0.24 -20.32 20.61
CA SER A 146 -0.95 -19.66 21.14
C SER A 146 -0.63 -18.36 21.90
N LYS A 147 0.57 -18.26 22.47
CA LYS A 147 1.06 -17.07 23.16
C LYS A 147 1.21 -15.86 22.23
N PHE A 148 1.34 -16.10 20.93
CA PHE A 148 1.58 -15.06 19.93
C PHE A 148 0.34 -14.67 19.12
N ASP A 149 -0.81 -15.31 19.37
CA ASP A 149 -2.06 -15.05 18.64
C ASP A 149 -2.44 -13.57 18.61
N SER A 150 -2.33 -12.87 19.76
CA SER A 150 -2.65 -11.44 19.84
C SER A 150 -1.70 -10.59 18.99
N ALA A 151 -0.40 -10.89 19.00
CA ALA A 151 0.60 -10.13 18.25
C ALA A 151 0.45 -10.34 16.73
N ILE A 152 0.19 -11.58 16.31
CA ILE A 152 -0.10 -11.94 14.93
C ILE A 152 -1.38 -11.26 14.45
N GLN A 153 -2.44 -11.27 15.26
CA GLN A 153 -3.69 -10.59 14.93
C GLN A 153 -3.48 -9.08 14.78
N GLN A 154 -2.68 -8.46 15.65
CA GLN A 154 -2.32 -7.04 15.51
C GLN A 154 -1.55 -6.76 14.22
N LEU A 155 -0.59 -7.62 13.85
CA LEU A 155 0.12 -7.51 12.57
C LEU A 155 -0.83 -7.56 11.37
N ASN A 156 -1.75 -8.53 11.35
CA ASN A 156 -2.78 -8.64 10.31
C ASN A 156 -3.66 -7.38 10.25
N GLN A 157 -4.07 -6.84 11.40
CA GLN A 157 -4.86 -5.60 11.46
C GLN A 157 -4.10 -4.39 10.92
N ILE A 158 -2.82 -4.25 11.27
CA ILE A 158 -1.97 -3.16 10.77
C ILE A 158 -1.77 -3.30 9.26
N ARG A 159 -1.48 -4.51 8.78
CA ARG A 159 -1.41 -4.79 7.34
C ARG A 159 -2.72 -4.44 6.63
N GLN A 160 -3.86 -4.80 7.21
CA GLN A 160 -5.15 -4.48 6.60
C GLN A 160 -5.38 -2.97 6.55
N ALA A 161 -4.98 -2.23 7.60
CA ALA A 161 -5.13 -0.80 7.67
C ALA A 161 -4.30 -0.04 6.61
N ILE A 162 -3.09 -0.51 6.29
CA ILE A 162 -2.24 0.15 5.27
C ILE A 162 -2.75 0.01 3.83
N ARG A 163 -3.75 -0.83 3.58
CA ARG A 163 -4.39 -0.95 2.25
C ARG A 163 -5.23 0.29 1.91
N THR A 164 -5.74 0.97 2.94
CA THR A 164 -6.55 2.19 2.83
C THR A 164 -6.03 3.28 3.79
N PRO A 165 -4.79 3.75 3.60
CA PRO A 165 -4.23 4.77 4.48
C PRO A 165 -4.95 6.10 4.27
N SER A 166 -5.13 6.86 5.34
CA SER A 166 -5.66 8.22 5.26
C SER A 166 -4.74 9.14 4.46
N ARG A 167 -5.33 10.15 3.82
CA ARG A 167 -4.64 11.08 2.90
C ARG A 167 -4.02 12.25 3.65
N ASP A 168 -3.28 11.93 4.71
CA ASP A 168 -2.70 12.87 5.67
C ASP A 168 -1.48 12.27 6.39
N ALA A 169 -0.91 13.05 7.31
CA ALA A 169 0.24 12.64 8.11
C ALA A 169 -0.01 11.39 8.97
N SER A 170 -1.26 11.09 9.33
CA SER A 170 -1.56 9.88 10.11
C SER A 170 -1.45 8.61 9.26
N GLY A 171 -1.80 8.69 7.97
CA GLY A 171 -1.62 7.61 7.00
C GLY A 171 -0.14 7.35 6.70
N VAL A 172 0.66 8.42 6.59
CA VAL A 172 2.13 8.31 6.47
C VAL A 172 2.71 7.60 7.69
N LYS A 173 2.33 8.01 8.91
CA LYS A 173 2.79 7.37 10.15
C LYS A 173 2.36 5.90 10.24
N MET A 174 1.20 5.54 9.70
CA MET A 174 0.70 4.16 9.67
C MET A 174 1.54 3.28 8.73
N LEU A 175 1.86 3.78 7.54
CA LEU A 175 2.72 3.08 6.59
C LEU A 175 4.14 2.88 7.14
N PHE A 176 4.74 3.92 7.74
CA PHE A 176 6.03 3.79 8.41
C PHE A 176 6.01 2.81 9.57
N HIS A 177 4.92 2.78 10.35
CA HIS A 177 4.78 1.82 11.45
C HIS A 177 4.83 0.38 10.92
N TYR A 178 4.11 0.08 9.85
CA TYR A 178 4.16 -1.24 9.23
C TYR A 178 5.52 -1.56 8.61
N TYR A 179 6.14 -0.60 7.91
CA TYR A 179 7.50 -0.76 7.37
C TYR A 179 8.52 -1.11 8.46
N ASN A 180 8.43 -0.46 9.62
CA ASN A 180 9.29 -0.76 10.76
C ASN A 180 9.02 -2.15 11.35
N LEU A 181 7.76 -2.61 11.39
CA LEU A 181 7.44 -3.98 11.78
C LEU A 181 8.04 -5.01 10.83
N LEU A 182 7.99 -4.75 9.51
CA LEU A 182 8.62 -5.61 8.50
C LEU A 182 10.13 -5.73 8.72
N TYR A 183 10.81 -4.72 9.25
CA TYR A 183 12.23 -4.83 9.62
C TYR A 183 12.46 -5.93 10.66
N PHE A 184 11.69 -5.95 11.74
CA PHE A 184 11.82 -6.96 12.79
C PHE A 184 11.36 -8.35 12.34
N ILE A 185 10.30 -8.41 11.53
CA ILE A 185 9.78 -9.66 10.97
C ILE A 185 10.79 -10.31 10.04
N ASP A 186 11.40 -9.54 9.14
CA ASP A 186 12.43 -10.01 8.22
C ASP A 186 13.56 -10.73 8.97
N LYS A 187 14.08 -10.09 10.03
CA LYS A 187 15.16 -10.64 10.85
C LYS A 187 14.79 -11.91 11.63
N ARG A 188 13.52 -12.15 11.93
CA ARG A 188 13.07 -13.28 12.78
C ARG A 188 12.50 -14.45 12.00
N PHE A 189 11.83 -14.19 10.89
CA PHE A 189 11.03 -15.19 10.16
C PHE A 189 11.59 -15.47 8.76
N PHE A 190 12.27 -14.51 8.12
CA PHE A 190 12.71 -14.64 6.72
C PHE A 190 14.20 -15.00 6.60
N ALA A 191 14.59 -16.14 7.18
CA ALA A 191 15.92 -16.69 6.98
C ALA A 191 16.09 -17.23 5.55
N SER A 192 17.27 -17.05 4.93
CA SER A 192 17.51 -17.38 3.52
C SER A 192 17.29 -18.85 3.13
N HIS A 193 17.30 -19.76 4.10
CA HIS A 193 17.15 -21.20 3.88
C HIS A 193 15.73 -21.72 4.13
N ARG A 194 14.77 -20.87 4.55
CA ARG A 194 13.42 -21.30 4.90
C ARG A 194 12.37 -20.49 4.17
N ASN A 195 11.33 -21.18 3.70
CA ASN A 195 10.23 -20.60 2.96
C ASN A 195 8.95 -20.67 3.79
N LEU A 196 8.38 -19.52 4.14
CA LEU A 196 7.14 -19.43 4.92
C LEU A 196 5.88 -19.65 4.07
N GLY A 197 6.01 -19.83 2.75
CA GLY A 197 4.85 -19.93 1.85
C GLY A 197 4.07 -18.62 1.67
N LEU A 198 4.54 -17.51 2.23
CA LEU A 198 3.95 -16.19 2.08
C LEU A 198 4.21 -15.61 0.69
N HIS A 199 3.16 -15.09 0.05
CA HIS A 199 3.22 -14.45 -1.26
C HIS A 199 2.67 -13.03 -1.16
N PHE A 200 3.54 -12.05 -1.42
CA PHE A 200 3.19 -10.64 -1.47
C PHE A 200 2.77 -10.29 -2.89
N GLU A 201 1.49 -10.00 -3.08
CA GLU A 201 0.92 -9.59 -4.37
C GLU A 201 0.55 -8.10 -4.36
N TRP A 202 1.27 -7.33 -5.18
CA TRP A 202 1.05 -5.90 -5.36
C TRP A 202 0.75 -5.56 -6.81
N PHE A 203 -0.13 -4.60 -7.02
CA PHE A 203 -0.45 -4.03 -8.32
C PHE A 203 0.45 -2.83 -8.59
N ASP A 204 0.97 -2.77 -9.81
CA ASP A 204 1.78 -1.67 -10.32
C ASP A 204 0.95 -0.37 -10.36
N SER A 205 1.49 0.71 -9.79
CA SER A 205 0.80 1.98 -9.65
C SER A 205 0.68 2.78 -10.95
N LEU A 206 1.18 2.29 -12.08
CA LEU A 206 1.09 2.99 -13.36
C LEU A 206 0.29 2.14 -14.36
N THR A 207 0.60 0.85 -14.42
CA THR A 207 0.07 -0.11 -15.41
C THR A 207 -1.07 -0.97 -14.88
N GLY A 208 -1.27 -1.06 -13.56
CA GLY A 208 -2.30 -1.88 -12.95
C GLY A 208 -2.05 -3.38 -13.01
N LEU A 209 -0.87 -3.81 -13.49
CA LEU A 209 -0.50 -5.22 -13.57
C LEU A 209 -0.04 -5.75 -12.20
N PRO A 210 -0.45 -6.97 -11.79
CA PRO A 210 0.02 -7.55 -10.54
C PRO A 210 1.44 -8.11 -10.68
N SER A 211 2.17 -8.06 -9.57
CA SER A 211 3.44 -8.75 -9.36
C SER A 211 3.37 -9.48 -8.03
N MET A 212 3.77 -10.74 -8.03
CA MET A 212 3.77 -11.60 -6.85
C MET A 212 5.18 -12.07 -6.53
N GLN A 213 5.62 -11.88 -5.30
CA GLN A 213 6.93 -12.32 -4.82
C GLN A 213 6.83 -12.91 -3.41
N LYS A 214 7.72 -13.84 -3.09
CA LYS A 214 7.89 -14.35 -1.71
C LYS A 214 8.80 -13.45 -0.86
N SER A 215 9.47 -12.49 -1.51
CA SER A 215 10.46 -11.63 -0.88
C SER A 215 9.80 -10.55 -0.03
N ILE A 216 10.15 -10.50 1.26
CA ILE A 216 9.78 -9.39 2.14
C ILE A 216 10.37 -8.05 1.69
N ALA A 217 11.47 -8.07 0.92
CA ALA A 217 12.01 -6.85 0.32
C ALA A 217 11.01 -6.23 -0.68
N PHE A 218 10.24 -7.03 -1.41
CA PHE A 218 9.20 -6.53 -2.32
C PHE A 218 8.05 -5.87 -1.56
N GLU A 219 7.64 -6.46 -0.44
CA GLU A 219 6.64 -5.88 0.46
C GLU A 219 7.12 -4.54 1.04
N LYS A 220 8.36 -4.48 1.55
CA LYS A 220 9.00 -3.26 2.05
C LYS A 220 9.07 -2.17 0.97
N ALA A 221 9.51 -2.52 -0.24
CA ALA A 221 9.61 -1.59 -1.35
C ALA A 221 8.24 -1.01 -1.74
N SER A 222 7.21 -1.87 -1.81
CA SER A 222 5.85 -1.44 -2.16
C SER A 222 5.23 -0.53 -1.11
N VAL A 223 5.50 -0.78 0.18
CA VAL A 223 5.06 0.11 1.28
C VAL A 223 5.76 1.46 1.20
N LEU A 224 7.08 1.49 0.95
CA LEU A 224 7.83 2.74 0.76
C LEU A 224 7.34 3.52 -0.46
N PHE A 225 6.99 2.83 -1.56
CA PHE A 225 6.39 3.49 -2.73
C PHE A 225 5.10 4.20 -2.33
N ASN A 226 4.24 3.53 -1.55
CA ASN A 226 3.02 4.14 -1.04
C ASN A 226 3.25 5.31 -0.09
N ILE A 227 4.34 5.31 0.69
CA ILE A 227 4.74 6.47 1.50
C ILE A 227 5.07 7.66 0.61
N ALA A 228 5.92 7.45 -0.41
CA ALA A 228 6.29 8.50 -1.36
C ALA A 228 5.07 9.02 -2.13
N ALA A 229 4.25 8.13 -2.67
CA ALA A 229 3.01 8.48 -3.36
C ALA A 229 2.04 9.26 -2.45
N LEU A 230 1.92 8.90 -1.17
CA LEU A 230 1.08 9.63 -0.22
C LEU A 230 1.59 11.05 0.03
N TYR A 231 2.91 11.25 0.11
CA TYR A 231 3.49 12.58 0.17
C TYR A 231 3.13 13.44 -1.05
N THR A 232 3.16 12.88 -2.27
CA THR A 232 2.74 13.62 -3.48
C THR A 232 1.28 14.08 -3.40
N GLN A 233 0.40 13.24 -2.85
CA GLN A 233 -1.02 13.56 -2.66
C GLN A 233 -1.23 14.63 -1.58
N ILE A 234 -0.43 14.60 -0.50
CA ILE A 234 -0.47 15.61 0.56
C ILE A 234 0.04 16.94 0.04
N GLY A 235 1.14 16.95 -0.72
CA GLY A 235 1.72 18.14 -1.34
C GLY A 235 0.79 18.79 -2.35
N ALA A 236 0.15 18.00 -3.23
CA ALA A 236 -0.82 18.50 -4.20
C ALA A 236 -2.05 19.16 -3.56
N LYS A 237 -2.42 18.75 -2.34
CA LYS A 237 -3.58 19.29 -1.61
C LYS A 237 -3.32 20.64 -0.94
N GLN A 238 -2.07 21.05 -0.78
CA GLN A 238 -1.75 22.27 -0.02
C GLN A 238 -2.24 23.54 -0.71
N ASP A 239 -2.62 24.53 0.08
CA ASP A 239 -3.01 25.86 -0.42
C ASP A 239 -1.75 26.69 -0.72
N ARG A 240 -1.27 26.59 -1.96
CA ARG A 240 -0.04 27.26 -2.40
C ARG A 240 -0.18 28.78 -2.61
N THR A 241 -1.33 29.36 -2.24
CA THR A 241 -1.51 30.83 -2.20
C THR A 241 -0.99 31.44 -0.90
N LYS A 242 -0.71 30.60 0.10
CA LYS A 242 -0.19 30.99 1.42
C LYS A 242 1.21 30.42 1.62
N ASN A 243 2.07 31.16 2.30
CA ASN A 243 3.45 30.74 2.59
C ASN A 243 3.49 29.39 3.31
N ASP A 244 2.68 29.21 4.36
CA ASP A 244 2.63 27.93 5.09
C ASP A 244 2.25 26.74 4.19
N GLY A 245 1.34 26.96 3.23
CA GLY A 245 0.93 25.92 2.28
C GLY A 245 1.98 25.65 1.20
N LEU A 246 2.72 26.67 0.79
CA LEU A 246 3.89 26.51 -0.09
C LEU A 246 4.98 25.69 0.61
N ASP A 247 5.35 26.05 1.84
CA ASP A 247 6.37 25.34 2.62
C ASP A 247 5.97 23.89 2.88
N ALA A 248 4.69 23.65 3.23
CA ALA A 248 4.17 22.30 3.41
C ALA A 248 4.15 21.49 2.11
N ALA A 249 3.90 22.13 0.96
CA ALA A 249 3.94 21.46 -0.34
C ALA A 249 5.38 21.04 -0.68
N VAL A 250 6.33 21.97 -0.53
CA VAL A 250 7.76 21.72 -0.77
C VAL A 250 8.27 20.60 0.15
N ASP A 251 8.01 20.67 1.46
CA ASP A 251 8.40 19.61 2.40
C ASP A 251 7.81 18.25 2.00
N SER A 252 6.55 18.20 1.56
CA SER A 252 5.91 16.96 1.10
C SER A 252 6.60 16.40 -0.15
N PHE A 253 6.83 17.22 -1.18
CA PHE A 253 7.46 16.76 -2.42
C PHE A 253 8.92 16.32 -2.20
N LEU A 254 9.70 17.07 -1.42
CA LEU A 254 11.07 16.70 -1.05
C LEU A 254 11.13 15.38 -0.28
N ARG A 255 10.18 15.13 0.65
CA ARG A 255 10.07 13.82 1.33
C ARG A 255 9.73 12.70 0.36
N GLY A 256 8.83 12.94 -0.59
CA GLY A 256 8.50 12.00 -1.66
C GLY A 256 9.73 11.64 -2.50
N ALA A 257 10.46 12.66 -2.96
CA ALA A 257 11.71 12.51 -3.71
C ALA A 257 12.75 11.70 -2.94
N GLY A 258 12.96 12.02 -1.66
CA GLY A 258 13.90 11.30 -0.79
C GLY A 258 13.57 9.82 -0.62
N VAL A 259 12.28 9.47 -0.51
CA VAL A 259 11.85 8.07 -0.40
C VAL A 259 12.01 7.33 -1.73
N PHE A 260 11.71 7.94 -2.88
CA PHE A 260 11.97 7.32 -4.20
C PHE A 260 13.46 7.12 -4.45
N HIS A 261 14.28 8.10 -4.08
CA HIS A 261 15.73 7.96 -4.15
C HIS A 261 16.21 6.80 -3.26
N PHE A 262 15.72 6.72 -2.01
CA PHE A 262 16.05 5.62 -1.11
C PHE A 262 15.64 4.25 -1.70
N LEU A 263 14.46 4.15 -2.30
CA LEU A 263 13.99 2.94 -2.98
C LEU A 263 14.96 2.49 -4.06
N LYS A 264 15.35 3.41 -4.95
CA LYS A 264 16.27 3.13 -6.06
C LYS A 264 17.62 2.59 -5.58
N GLN A 265 18.14 3.11 -4.47
CA GLN A 265 19.47 2.73 -3.95
C GLN A 265 19.45 1.41 -3.17
N ASN A 266 18.35 1.06 -2.51
CA ASN A 266 18.31 -0.04 -1.53
C ASN A 266 17.56 -1.28 -2.02
N PHE A 267 16.78 -1.17 -3.10
CA PHE A 267 15.99 -2.29 -3.64
C PHE A 267 16.35 -2.54 -5.10
N SER A 268 17.06 -3.64 -5.35
CA SER A 268 17.45 -4.07 -6.69
C SER A 268 16.52 -5.14 -7.25
N ASN A 269 16.50 -5.30 -8.57
CA ASN A 269 15.71 -6.30 -9.30
C ASN A 269 14.21 -6.28 -8.95
N PRO A 270 13.55 -5.11 -9.02
CA PRO A 270 12.12 -5.01 -8.75
C PRO A 270 11.31 -5.80 -9.78
N PRO A 271 10.23 -6.49 -9.35
CA PRO A 271 9.41 -7.29 -10.27
C PRO A 271 8.37 -6.45 -11.06
N SER A 272 8.11 -5.20 -10.63
CA SER A 272 7.12 -4.30 -11.23
C SER A 272 7.77 -3.06 -11.83
N THR A 273 7.16 -2.53 -12.89
CA THR A 273 7.68 -1.41 -13.68
C THR A 273 7.76 -0.12 -12.87
N ASP A 274 6.77 0.14 -12.02
CA ASP A 274 6.71 1.30 -11.13
C ASP A 274 7.86 1.38 -10.11
N LEU A 275 8.53 0.27 -9.86
CA LEU A 275 9.70 0.18 -8.99
C LEU A 275 11.02 0.14 -9.78
N SER A 276 11.01 0.18 -11.12
CA SER A 276 12.24 0.16 -11.93
C SER A 276 13.12 1.37 -11.64
N ALA A 277 14.44 1.22 -11.81
CA ALA A 277 15.40 2.28 -11.52
C ALA A 277 15.13 3.54 -12.36
N GLU A 278 14.73 3.36 -13.62
CA GLU A 278 14.40 4.44 -14.57
C GLU A 278 13.14 5.19 -14.13
N VAL A 279 12.09 4.45 -13.72
CA VAL A 279 10.84 5.06 -13.26
C VAL A 279 11.06 5.77 -11.93
N LEU A 280 11.75 5.17 -10.97
CA LEU A 280 12.05 5.80 -9.68
C LEU A 280 12.91 7.05 -9.85
N ASP A 281 13.85 7.05 -10.79
CA ASP A 281 14.65 8.24 -11.11
C ASP A 281 13.79 9.36 -11.70
N MET A 282 12.93 9.03 -12.68
CA MET A 282 11.98 9.98 -13.25
C MET A 282 11.04 10.55 -12.18
N LEU A 283 10.48 9.69 -11.32
CA LEU A 283 9.61 10.11 -10.22
C LEU A 283 10.36 10.99 -9.21
N THR A 284 11.63 10.71 -8.93
CA THR A 284 12.45 11.56 -8.06
C THR A 284 12.59 12.95 -8.66
N HIS A 285 12.94 13.07 -9.94
CA HIS A 285 13.09 14.36 -10.62
C HIS A 285 11.77 15.11 -10.80
N LEU A 286 10.64 14.40 -10.94
CA LEU A 286 9.31 15.02 -11.00
C LEU A 286 8.93 15.71 -9.68
N MET A 287 9.49 15.28 -8.55
CA MET A 287 9.22 15.83 -7.22
C MET A 287 10.20 16.94 -6.78
N LEU A 288 11.29 17.16 -7.52
CA LEU A 288 12.30 18.20 -7.25
C LEU A 288 12.02 19.46 -8.08
#